data_AF-A0A935UM54-F1
#
_entry.id   AF-A0A935UM54-F1
#
_cell.length_a   1.000
_cell.length_b   1.000
_cell.length_c   1.000
_cell.angle_alpha   90.00
_cell.angle_beta   90.00
_cell.angle_gamma   90.00
#
_symmetry.space_group_name_H-M   'P 1'
#
loop_
_entity.id
_entity.type
_entity.pdbx_description
1 polymer ?
#
loop_
_entity_poly.entity_id
_entity_poly.type
_entity_poly.pdbx_seq_one_letter_code
_entity_poly.pdbx_strand_id
1 'polypeptide(L)'
;MMYDPLMTQHMRAELTSLGVEELTTAPQVDAFLSRPGTALLFFNSVCGCAAGSARPGLGQFLAEPDRPEHLGTVFAGMDLEATSHVRARFAQYAPSSPAVLLLRDGEPVRYIHRTEIEGRDASAFAGLLRQAHAGLPG
;
A
#
# COMPACT_ATOMS: atom_id res chain seq x y z
N MET A 1 -17.13 9.13 7.77
CA MET A 1 -17.05 9.04 9.24
C MET A 1 -15.70 8.42 9.55
N MET A 2 -14.86 9.08 10.35
CA MET A 2 -13.55 8.53 10.75
C MET A 2 -13.77 7.42 11.78
N TYR A 3 -12.97 6.35 11.71
CA TYR A 3 -12.99 5.30 12.72
C TYR A 3 -12.27 5.75 13.99
N ASP A 4 -12.55 5.10 15.11
CA ASP A 4 -11.87 5.40 16.37
C ASP A 4 -10.35 5.12 16.26
N PRO A 5 -9.47 6.07 16.66
CA PRO A 5 -8.03 5.89 16.60
C PRO A 5 -7.50 4.67 17.39
N LEU A 6 -8.07 4.36 18.55
CA LEU A 6 -7.69 3.18 19.34
C LEU A 6 -8.04 1.89 18.60
N MET A 7 -9.17 1.86 17.90
CA MET A 7 -9.57 0.69 17.11
C MET A 7 -8.66 0.47 15.90
N THR A 8 -8.09 1.52 15.33
CA THR A 8 -7.26 1.43 14.11
C THR A 8 -5.76 1.32 14.39
N GLN A 9 -5.33 1.51 15.64
CA GLN A 9 -3.92 1.50 16.02
C GLN A 9 -3.24 0.16 15.70
N HIS A 10 -3.89 -0.97 15.96
CA HIS A 10 -3.33 -2.29 15.62
C HIS A 10 -3.11 -2.45 14.10
N MET A 11 -4.01 -1.87 13.29
CA MET A 11 -3.93 -1.95 11.83
C MET A 11 -2.78 -1.14 11.25
N ARG A 12 -2.38 -0.06 11.94
CA ARG A 12 -1.17 0.71 11.65
C ARG A 12 0.07 -0.05 12.09
N ALA A 13 0.05 -0.59 13.31
CA ALA A 13 1.16 -1.34 13.91
C ALA A 13 1.58 -2.57 13.07
N GLU A 14 0.62 -3.27 12.47
CA GLU A 14 0.92 -4.38 11.55
C GLU A 14 1.78 -3.97 10.35
N LEU A 15 1.65 -2.73 9.86
CA LEU A 15 2.43 -2.24 8.72
C LEU A 15 3.74 -1.60 9.17
N THR A 16 3.72 -0.79 10.23
CA THR A 16 4.94 -0.14 10.73
C THR A 16 5.95 -1.13 11.31
N SER A 17 5.48 -2.23 11.90
CA SER A 17 6.37 -3.32 12.35
C SER A 17 7.10 -4.02 11.19
N LEU A 18 6.59 -3.91 9.96
CA LEU A 18 7.23 -4.40 8.73
C LEU A 18 8.18 -3.35 8.09
N GLY A 19 8.34 -2.18 8.71
CA GLY A 19 9.14 -1.09 8.17
C GLY A 19 8.43 -0.23 7.12
N VAL A 20 7.09 -0.33 7.01
CA VAL A 20 6.30 0.51 6.11
C VAL A 20 6.08 1.88 6.75
N GLU A 21 6.47 2.96 6.06
CA GLU A 21 6.32 4.34 6.52
C GLU A 21 4.87 4.81 6.45
N GLU A 22 4.33 5.34 7.55
CA GLU A 22 3.00 5.95 7.55
C GLU A 22 3.03 7.38 6.99
N LEU A 23 2.29 7.59 5.91
CA LEU A 23 2.14 8.87 5.25
C LEU A 23 0.77 9.45 5.61
N THR A 24 0.73 10.40 6.54
CA THR A 24 -0.52 10.94 7.09
C THR A 24 -0.90 12.30 6.51
N THR A 25 0.04 12.98 5.82
CA THR A 25 -0.14 14.31 5.22
C THR A 25 0.25 14.33 3.74
N ALA A 26 -0.25 15.31 2.98
CA ALA A 26 0.13 15.47 1.57
C ALA A 26 1.65 15.70 1.36
N PRO A 27 2.35 16.52 2.17
CA PRO A 27 3.80 16.70 2.04
C PRO A 27 4.61 15.42 2.26
N GLN A 28 4.19 14.53 3.16
CA GLN A 28 4.84 13.24 3.36
C GLN A 28 4.67 12.34 2.13
N VAL A 29 3.47 12.35 1.52
CA VAL A 29 3.22 11.66 0.26
C VAL A 29 4.14 12.20 -0.84
N ASP A 30 4.24 13.52 -1.00
CA ASP A 30 5.12 14.12 -2.02
C ASP A 30 6.59 13.75 -1.80
N ALA A 31 7.06 13.81 -0.56
CA ALA A 31 8.42 13.44 -0.20
C ALA A 31 8.71 11.94 -0.42
N PHE A 32 7.71 11.07 -0.23
CA PHE A 32 7.82 9.65 -0.53
C PHE A 32 7.87 9.40 -2.05
N LEU A 33 6.98 10.04 -2.80
CA LEU A 33 6.88 9.88 -4.25
C LEU A 33 8.07 10.49 -5.01
N SER A 34 8.80 11.43 -4.41
CA SER A 34 10.02 11.99 -5.01
C SER A 34 11.25 11.12 -4.86
N ARG A 35 11.18 10.00 -4.12
CA ARG A 35 12.33 9.12 -3.92
C ARG A 35 12.63 8.35 -5.20
N PRO A 36 13.90 8.28 -5.63
CA PRO A 36 14.30 7.46 -6.78
C PRO A 36 14.23 5.97 -6.44
N GLY A 37 14.20 5.13 -7.47
CA GLY A 37 14.15 3.68 -7.33
C GLY A 37 12.73 3.14 -7.22
N THR A 38 12.60 1.92 -6.69
CA THR A 38 11.31 1.21 -6.60
C THR A 38 10.59 1.54 -5.30
N ALA A 39 9.28 1.78 -5.40
CA ALA A 39 8.46 2.06 -4.23
C ALA A 39 7.15 1.26 -4.25
N LEU A 40 6.68 0.88 -3.06
CA LEU A 40 5.35 0.32 -2.85
C LEU A 40 4.56 1.23 -1.93
N LEU A 41 3.41 1.67 -2.42
CA LEU A 41 2.44 2.43 -1.66
C LEU A 41 1.19 1.57 -1.39
N PHE A 42 0.98 1.22 -0.14
CA PHE A 42 -0.16 0.43 0.32
C PHE A 42 -1.31 1.35 0.75
N PHE A 43 -2.51 1.13 0.21
CA PHE A 43 -3.72 1.82 0.66
C PHE A 43 -4.37 0.98 1.77
N ASN A 44 -3.99 1.22 3.01
CA ASN A 44 -4.58 0.51 4.15
C ASN A 44 -6.07 0.82 4.32
N SER A 45 -6.79 -0.07 4.99
CA SER A 45 -8.25 0.01 5.19
C SER A 45 -8.68 -0.84 6.37
N VAL A 46 -9.78 -0.46 7.01
CA VAL A 46 -10.41 -1.28 8.07
C VAL A 46 -11.18 -2.48 7.53
N CYS A 47 -11.30 -2.62 6.21
CA CYS A 47 -12.07 -3.69 5.57
C CYS A 47 -11.52 -5.09 5.91
N GLY A 48 -12.39 -6.09 6.05
CA GLY A 48 -12.00 -7.46 6.42
C GLY A 48 -10.98 -8.09 5.46
N CYS A 49 -11.03 -7.78 4.16
CA CYS A 49 -10.03 -8.25 3.19
C CYS A 49 -8.63 -7.66 3.45
N ALA A 50 -8.53 -6.49 4.10
CA ALA A 50 -7.25 -5.95 4.53
C ALA A 50 -6.67 -6.73 5.72
N ALA A 51 -7.52 -7.22 6.64
CA ALA A 51 -7.11 -8.00 7.79
C ALA A 51 -6.71 -9.44 7.43
N GLY A 52 -7.52 -10.13 6.63
CA GLY A 52 -7.33 -11.56 6.35
C GLY A 52 -6.37 -11.87 5.20
N SER A 53 -6.12 -10.91 4.31
CA SER A 53 -5.36 -11.15 3.08
C SER A 53 -4.28 -10.10 2.84
N ALA A 54 -4.66 -8.82 2.73
CA ALA A 54 -3.73 -7.80 2.24
C ALA A 54 -2.55 -7.51 3.19
N ARG A 55 -2.80 -7.23 4.48
CA ARG A 55 -1.74 -6.95 5.47
C ARG A 55 -0.84 -8.18 5.71
N PRO A 56 -1.39 -9.40 5.94
CA PRO A 56 -0.55 -10.59 6.09
C PRO A 56 0.24 -10.93 4.83
N GLY A 57 -0.37 -10.82 3.64
CA GLY A 57 0.30 -11.11 2.38
C GLY A 57 1.38 -10.08 2.02
N LEU A 58 1.18 -8.80 2.37
CA LEU A 58 2.23 -7.80 2.30
C LEU A 58 3.41 -8.16 3.22
N GLY A 59 3.13 -8.58 4.46
CA GLY A 59 4.17 -9.06 5.38
C GLY A 59 4.97 -10.25 4.83
N GLN A 60 4.31 -11.21 4.19
CA GLN A 60 4.97 -12.34 3.53
C GLN A 60 5.87 -11.87 2.38
N PHE A 61 5.39 -10.98 1.52
CA PHE A 61 6.17 -10.43 0.41
C PHE A 61 7.39 -9.64 0.90
N LEU A 62 7.22 -8.81 1.93
CA LEU A 62 8.30 -7.97 2.47
C LEU A 62 9.36 -8.75 3.25
N ALA A 63 9.09 -10.01 3.63
CA ALA A 63 10.08 -10.89 4.23
C ALA A 63 11.11 -11.42 3.21
N GLU A 64 10.88 -11.20 1.91
CA GLU A 64 11.74 -11.65 0.83
C GLU A 64 12.84 -10.63 0.51
N PRO A 65 14.00 -11.08 -0.02
CA PRO A 65 15.10 -10.17 -0.34
C PRO A 65 14.80 -9.26 -1.53
N ASP A 66 14.02 -9.74 -2.52
CA ASP A 66 13.64 -8.96 -3.70
C ASP A 66 12.34 -8.21 -3.44
N ARG A 67 12.47 -7.04 -2.81
CA ARG A 67 11.36 -6.16 -2.43
C ARG A 67 11.68 -4.71 -2.80
N PRO A 68 10.65 -3.85 -2.93
CA PRO A 68 10.83 -2.43 -3.21
C PRO A 68 11.70 -1.72 -2.18
N GLU A 69 12.46 -0.72 -2.64
CA GLU A 69 13.39 0.05 -1.80
C GLU A 69 12.65 0.93 -0.79
N HIS A 70 11.53 1.54 -1.22
CA HIS A 70 10.72 2.42 -0.39
C HIS A 70 9.35 1.81 -0.13
N LEU A 71 8.94 1.80 1.14
CA LEU A 71 7.67 1.22 1.57
C LEU A 71 6.85 2.29 2.27
N GLY A 72 5.68 2.60 1.73
CA GLY A 72 4.78 3.62 2.26
C GLY A 72 3.36 3.10 2.42
N THR A 73 2.61 3.67 3.35
CA THR A 73 1.17 3.41 3.50
C THR A 73 0.39 4.68 3.74
N VAL A 74 -0.80 4.76 3.14
CA VAL A 74 -1.84 5.73 3.50
C VAL A 74 -3.05 4.98 4.04
N PHE A 75 -3.72 5.50 5.06
CA PHE A 75 -4.87 4.83 5.65
C PHE A 75 -6.18 5.42 5.15
N ALA A 76 -6.83 4.73 4.20
CA ALA A 76 -8.10 5.15 3.64
C ALA A 76 -9.20 5.22 4.71
N GLY A 77 -9.83 6.40 4.84
CA GLY A 77 -10.86 6.67 5.84
C GLY A 77 -10.33 7.25 7.16
N MET A 78 -9.02 7.24 7.38
CA MET A 78 -8.35 7.85 8.53
C MET A 78 -7.49 9.04 8.10
N ASP A 79 -6.52 8.79 7.21
CA ASP A 79 -5.59 9.80 6.71
C ASP A 79 -6.16 10.41 5.41
N LEU A 80 -7.26 11.15 5.56
CA LEU A 80 -8.06 11.63 4.42
C LEU A 80 -7.25 12.54 3.49
N GLU A 81 -6.42 13.42 4.04
CA GLU A 81 -5.58 14.33 3.27
C GLU A 81 -4.58 13.55 2.41
N ALA A 82 -3.73 12.72 3.04
CA ALA A 82 -2.76 11.90 2.34
C ALA A 82 -3.41 10.96 1.31
N THR A 83 -4.48 10.25 1.70
CA THR A 83 -5.19 9.33 0.79
C THR A 83 -5.77 10.06 -0.42
N SER A 84 -6.37 11.24 -0.21
CA SER A 84 -6.95 12.03 -1.29
C SER A 84 -5.88 12.61 -2.20
N HIS A 85 -4.75 13.04 -1.65
CA HIS A 85 -3.62 13.56 -2.40
C HIS A 85 -3.03 12.51 -3.36
N VAL A 86 -2.80 11.29 -2.87
CA VAL A 86 -2.36 10.17 -3.71
C VAL A 86 -3.37 9.90 -4.82
N ARG A 87 -4.67 9.82 -4.49
CA ARG A 87 -5.74 9.54 -5.47
C ARG A 87 -5.86 10.63 -6.53
N ALA A 88 -5.66 11.90 -6.17
CA ALA A 88 -5.66 13.01 -7.11
C ALA A 88 -4.46 12.93 -8.07
N ARG A 89 -3.28 12.59 -7.54
CA ARG A 89 -2.05 12.43 -8.35
C ARG A 89 -2.13 11.27 -9.33
N PHE A 90 -2.81 10.19 -8.95
CA PHE A 90 -3.00 9.00 -9.79
C PHE A 90 -4.46 8.79 -10.20
N ALA A 91 -5.11 9.87 -10.65
CA ALA A 91 -6.54 9.90 -10.97
C ALA A 91 -6.96 8.95 -12.12
N GLN A 92 -6.01 8.43 -12.90
CA GLN A 92 -6.26 7.40 -13.91
C GLN A 92 -6.71 6.05 -13.31
N TYR A 93 -6.43 5.79 -12.03
CA TYR A 93 -6.83 4.56 -11.36
C TYR A 93 -8.11 4.78 -10.56
N ALA A 94 -9.08 3.87 -10.75
CA ALA A 94 -10.29 3.87 -9.95
C ALA A 94 -9.96 3.69 -8.45
N PRO A 95 -10.43 4.59 -7.56
CA PRO A 95 -10.11 4.51 -6.14
C PRO A 95 -10.60 3.21 -5.48
N SER A 96 -9.69 2.49 -4.81
CA SER A 96 -10.03 1.31 -4.00
C SER A 96 -9.17 1.20 -2.74
N SER A 97 -9.59 0.36 -1.78
CA SER A 97 -8.83 0.04 -0.56
C SER A 97 -9.30 -1.27 0.09
N PRO A 98 -8.48 -2.26 0.45
CA PRO A 98 -7.06 -2.30 0.23
C PRO A 98 -6.72 -2.27 -1.26
N ALA A 99 -5.59 -1.65 -1.56
CA ALA A 99 -5.01 -1.55 -2.90
C ALA A 99 -3.51 -1.36 -2.76
N VAL A 100 -2.76 -1.60 -3.83
CA VAL A 100 -1.32 -1.39 -3.87
C VAL A 100 -0.95 -0.64 -5.13
N LEU A 101 -0.09 0.36 -5.00
CA LEU A 101 0.54 1.03 -6.13
C LEU A 101 2.05 0.76 -6.06
N LEU A 102 2.57 0.10 -7.09
CA LEU A 102 4.00 -0.03 -7.32
C LEU A 102 4.46 1.12 -8.22
N LEU A 103 5.55 1.76 -7.82
CA LEU A 103 6.12 2.90 -8.51
C LEU A 103 7.60 2.68 -8.81
N ARG A 104 8.07 3.44 -9.80
CA ARG A 104 9.47 3.63 -10.09
C ARG A 104 9.73 5.10 -10.33
N ASP A 105 10.69 5.68 -9.61
CA ASP A 105 11.08 7.08 -9.77
C ASP A 105 9.87 8.04 -9.73
N GLY A 106 8.92 7.72 -8.84
CA GLY A 106 7.66 8.47 -8.67
C GLY A 106 6.57 8.19 -9.71
N GLU A 107 6.86 7.42 -10.76
CA GLU A 107 5.92 7.05 -11.81
C GLU A 107 5.23 5.71 -11.52
N PRO A 108 3.91 5.58 -11.78
CA PRO A 108 3.16 4.38 -11.46
C PRO A 108 3.44 3.28 -12.49
N VAL A 109 3.81 2.08 -12.01
CA VAL A 109 4.06 0.93 -12.90
C VAL A 109 2.94 -0.09 -12.81
N ARG A 110 2.45 -0.39 -11.61
CA ARG A 110 1.34 -1.33 -11.43
C ARG A 110 0.41 -0.88 -10.30
N TYR A 111 -0.89 -0.86 -10.59
CA TYR A 111 -1.93 -0.64 -9.60
C TYR A 111 -2.76 -1.91 -9.38
N ILE A 112 -2.64 -2.52 -8.20
CA ILE A 112 -3.40 -3.69 -7.80
C ILE A 112 -4.67 -3.22 -7.08
N HIS A 113 -5.80 -3.39 -7.75
CA HIS A 113 -7.11 -2.96 -7.26
C HIS A 113 -7.69 -3.95 -6.23
N ARG A 114 -8.60 -3.51 -5.36
CA ARG A 114 -9.26 -4.38 -4.36
C ARG A 114 -9.80 -5.69 -4.96
N THR A 115 -10.39 -5.65 -6.14
CA THR A 115 -10.95 -6.83 -6.83
C THR A 115 -9.92 -7.91 -7.15
N GLU A 116 -8.64 -7.54 -7.21
CA GLU A 116 -7.55 -8.49 -7.38
C GLU A 116 -7.05 -9.05 -6.04
N ILE A 117 -7.44 -8.45 -4.91
CA ILE A 117 -7.06 -8.84 -3.55
C ILE A 117 -8.18 -9.65 -2.89
N GLU A 118 -9.42 -9.23 -3.12
CA GLU A 118 -10.61 -9.85 -2.56
C GLU A 118 -10.76 -11.30 -3.02
N GLY A 119 -11.07 -12.20 -2.09
CA GLY A 119 -11.17 -13.64 -2.33
C GLY A 119 -9.84 -14.39 -2.38
N ARG A 120 -8.68 -13.70 -2.31
CA ARG A 120 -7.37 -14.34 -2.18
C ARG A 120 -6.99 -14.52 -0.72
N ASP A 121 -6.29 -15.61 -0.43
CA ASP A 121 -5.53 -15.71 0.82
C ASP A 121 -4.24 -14.89 0.78
N ALA A 122 -3.57 -14.79 1.94
CA ALA A 122 -2.34 -14.04 2.10
C ALA A 122 -1.20 -14.49 1.16
N SER A 123 -1.05 -15.81 0.94
CA SER A 123 0.02 -16.37 0.12
C SER A 123 -0.21 -16.08 -1.36
N ALA A 124 -1.46 -16.22 -1.82
CA ALA A 124 -1.86 -15.86 -3.17
C ALA A 124 -1.69 -14.36 -3.43
N PHE A 125 -1.93 -13.50 -2.44
CA PHE A 125 -1.68 -12.06 -2.56
C PHE A 125 -0.17 -11.73 -2.56
N ALA A 126 0.63 -12.36 -1.69
CA ALA A 126 2.09 -12.23 -1.71
C ALA A 126 2.68 -12.66 -3.07
N GLY A 127 2.17 -13.75 -3.64
CA GLY A 127 2.52 -14.21 -4.99
C GLY A 127 2.21 -13.18 -6.07
N LEU A 128 1.05 -12.52 -5.99
CA LEU A 128 0.67 -11.44 -6.91
C LEU A 128 1.63 -10.24 -6.79
N LEU A 129 1.99 -9.84 -5.57
CA LEU A 129 2.96 -8.76 -5.33
C LEU A 129 4.33 -9.08 -5.94
N ARG A 130 4.81 -10.31 -5.72
CA ARG A 130 6.07 -10.78 -6.32
C ARG A 130 6.04 -10.71 -7.83
N GLN A 131 4.98 -11.20 -8.47
CA GLN A 131 4.84 -11.15 -9.93
C GLN A 131 4.81 -9.72 -10.46
N ALA A 132 4.10 -8.83 -9.74
CA ALA A 132 4.01 -7.42 -10.11
C ALA A 132 5.35 -6.68 -9.95
N HIS A 133 6.12 -6.99 -8.90
CA HIS A 133 7.44 -6.43 -8.64
C HIS A 133 8.52 -6.95 -9.60
N ALA A 134 8.53 -8.25 -9.89
CA ALA A 134 9.49 -8.85 -10.83
C ALA A 134 9.39 -8.30 -12.27
N GLY A 135 8.25 -7.72 -12.64
CA GLY A 135 8.03 -7.05 -13.91
C GLY A 135 8.63 -5.63 -13.99
N LEU A 136 9.16 -5.10 -12.89
CA LEU A 136 9.83 -3.79 -12.87
C LEU A 136 11.28 -4.00 -13.37
N PRO A 137 11.72 -3.37 -14.50
CA PRO A 137 13.05 -3.63 -15.06
C PRO A 137 14.18 -3.38 -14.04
N GLY A 138 15.33 -4.04 -14.07
CA GLY A 138 16.43 -3.69 -13.15
C GLY A 138 16.89 -2.23 -13.25
#